data_AF-A0A1X1XUW9-F1
#
_entry.id   AF-A0A1X1XUW9-F1
#
_cell.length_a   1.000
_cell.length_b   1.000
_cell.length_c   1.000
_cell.angle_alpha   90.00
_cell.angle_beta   90.00
_cell.angle_gamma   90.00
#
_symmetry.space_group_name_H-M   'P 1'
#
loop_
_entity.id
_entity.type
_entity.pdbx_description
1 polymer ?
#
loop_
_entity_poly.entity_id
_entity_poly.type
_entity_poly.pdbx_seq_one_letter_code
_entity_poly.pdbx_strand_id
1 'polypeptide(L)'
;MTTTDDTTTTPGDAQTAPGAPELDDAAEATPDDPGDATDALGDDGDGDDGGVPSYEELEAERDHWKDVAGSDKAKLAAEAAGYRTKLRATEEERDAALGQVAGRDDALFTAAVRIAGCNPGQTAYLRTLVDPADHVVDGAVDLDSLAGAIDHARAEAGLTRRPRPNPAAGRRTDDYRQRTGRDDWDAAFGLGE
;
A
#
# COMPACT_ATOMS: atom_id res chain seq x y z
N MET A 1 38.18 -41.52 12.69
CA MET A 1 36.71 -41.46 12.58
C MET A 1 36.36 -39.98 12.68
N THR A 2 36.44 -39.13 11.64
CA THR A 2 35.95 -39.25 10.25
C THR A 2 34.55 -39.88 10.25
N THR A 3 33.45 -39.17 10.02
CA THR A 3 33.15 -38.23 8.91
C THR A 3 31.92 -37.36 9.21
N THR A 4 31.76 -36.28 8.42
CA THR A 4 30.49 -35.67 7.89
C THR A 4 29.54 -34.96 8.88
N ASP A 5 28.94 -33.79 8.63
CA ASP A 5 28.46 -33.22 7.36
C ASP A 5 28.61 -31.69 7.28
N ASP A 6 28.96 -31.25 6.08
CA ASP A 6 28.99 -29.88 5.59
C ASP A 6 27.65 -29.62 4.88
N THR A 7 26.84 -28.70 5.39
CA THR A 7 25.56 -28.31 4.75
C THR A 7 25.73 -26.94 4.11
N THR A 8 26.11 -26.97 2.84
CA THR A 8 26.03 -25.83 1.94
C THR A 8 24.56 -25.64 1.53
N THR A 9 23.90 -24.62 2.07
CA THR A 9 22.56 -24.22 1.65
C THR A 9 22.65 -23.37 0.37
N THR A 10 22.15 -23.92 -0.73
CA THR A 10 21.84 -23.20 -1.97
C THR A 10 20.57 -22.37 -1.78
N PRO A 11 20.55 -21.06 -2.08
CA PRO A 11 19.29 -20.34 -2.23
C PRO A 11 18.80 -20.50 -3.67
N GLY A 12 17.94 -21.50 -3.88
CA GLY A 12 17.03 -21.57 -5.02
C GLY A 12 15.62 -21.26 -4.53
N ASP A 13 15.04 -20.19 -5.07
CA ASP A 13 13.62 -20.02 -5.41
C ASP A 13 13.30 -18.52 -5.41
N ALA A 14 13.54 -17.90 -6.57
CA ALA A 14 12.99 -16.59 -6.89
C ALA A 14 11.48 -16.75 -7.09
N GLN A 15 10.71 -16.24 -6.13
CA GLN A 15 9.26 -16.09 -6.23
C GLN A 15 8.89 -15.33 -7.51
N THR A 16 8.10 -16.00 -8.34
CA THR A 16 7.40 -15.44 -9.49
C THR A 16 6.56 -14.24 -9.04
N ALA A 17 6.82 -13.06 -9.62
CA ALA A 17 6.00 -11.87 -9.41
C ALA A 17 4.58 -12.08 -9.96
N PRO A 18 3.53 -11.56 -9.29
CA PRO A 18 2.17 -11.60 -9.81
C PRO A 18 2.03 -10.68 -11.05
N GLY A 19 1.24 -11.17 -12.00
CA GLY A 19 1.09 -10.64 -13.36
C GLY A 19 0.79 -9.16 -13.45
N ALA A 20 1.45 -8.51 -14.42
CA ALA A 20 1.10 -7.19 -14.88
C ALA A 20 -0.30 -7.20 -15.53
N PRO A 21 -1.11 -6.15 -15.37
CA PRO A 21 -2.37 -6.04 -16.09
C PRO A 21 -2.13 -5.92 -17.60
N GLU A 22 -2.89 -6.72 -18.36
CA GLU A 22 -2.96 -6.68 -19.81
C GLU A 22 -3.37 -5.26 -20.26
N LEU A 23 -2.50 -4.61 -21.02
CA LEU A 23 -2.83 -3.41 -21.76
C LEU A 23 -3.37 -3.86 -23.12
N ASP A 24 -4.68 -4.06 -23.19
CA ASP A 24 -5.42 -4.15 -24.44
C ASP A 24 -5.52 -2.77 -25.10
N ASP A 25 -5.45 -2.79 -26.43
CA ASP A 25 -5.75 -1.75 -27.42
C ASP A 25 -4.76 -0.56 -27.56
N ALA A 26 -3.73 -0.79 -28.37
CA ALA A 26 -3.15 0.24 -29.23
C ALA A 26 -2.84 -0.33 -30.63
N ALA A 27 -3.82 -0.13 -31.53
CA ALA A 27 -3.80 -0.23 -32.99
C ALA A 27 -2.52 -0.77 -33.68
N GLU A 28 -2.65 -1.95 -34.29
CA GLU A 28 -1.76 -2.44 -35.35
C GLU A 28 -1.70 -1.43 -36.50
N ALA A 29 -0.55 -0.78 -36.67
CA ALA A 29 -0.19 -0.20 -37.96
C ALA A 29 0.31 -1.33 -38.86
N THR A 30 -0.53 -1.75 -39.80
CA THR A 30 -0.15 -2.66 -40.88
C THR A 30 0.98 -2.04 -41.71
N PRO A 31 2.08 -2.75 -41.99
CA PRO A 31 3.08 -2.28 -42.94
C PRO A 31 2.46 -2.31 -44.34
N ASP A 32 2.34 -1.14 -44.95
CA ASP A 32 1.91 -0.99 -46.34
C ASP A 32 2.86 -1.75 -47.27
N ASP A 33 2.21 -2.50 -48.15
CA ASP A 33 2.67 -3.27 -49.29
C ASP A 33 3.72 -2.50 -50.15
N PRO A 34 4.95 -3.03 -50.37
CA PRO A 34 5.84 -2.45 -51.35
C PRO A 34 5.34 -2.82 -52.76
N GLY A 35 4.40 -2.01 -53.24
CA GLY A 35 3.86 -2.09 -54.58
C GLY A 35 4.96 -2.08 -55.65
N ASP A 36 4.90 -3.11 -56.48
CA ASP A 36 5.53 -3.29 -57.77
C ASP A 36 5.51 -2.01 -58.62
N ALA A 37 6.70 -1.51 -58.94
CA ALA A 37 6.92 -0.48 -59.96
C ALA A 37 8.13 -0.88 -60.81
N THR A 38 7.99 -1.99 -61.53
CA THR A 38 8.78 -2.20 -62.74
C THR A 38 8.05 -1.55 -63.94
N ASP A 39 8.85 -0.94 -64.83
CA ASP A 39 8.47 -0.27 -66.08
C ASP A 39 7.92 1.17 -66.03
N ALA A 40 8.85 2.11 -65.98
CA ALA A 40 8.85 3.26 -66.90
C ALA A 40 10.30 3.71 -67.15
N LEU A 41 10.95 3.14 -68.17
CA LEU A 41 12.16 3.70 -68.76
C LEU A 41 11.77 4.98 -69.53
N GLY A 42 11.66 6.08 -68.80
CA GLY A 42 11.74 7.44 -69.32
C GLY A 42 13.19 7.90 -69.25
N ASP A 43 13.86 7.83 -70.39
CA ASP A 43 15.12 8.49 -70.67
C ASP A 43 14.81 9.95 -71.03
N ASP A 44 14.94 10.83 -70.04
CA ASP A 44 14.97 12.26 -70.22
C ASP A 44 16.01 12.83 -69.26
N GLY A 45 17.13 13.25 -69.85
CA GLY A 45 18.31 13.69 -69.15
C GLY A 45 18.06 14.89 -68.23
N ASP A 46 18.74 14.85 -67.11
CA ASP A 46 19.91 15.69 -66.89
C ASP A 46 20.76 14.98 -65.84
N GLY A 47 22.08 14.98 -66.03
CA GLY A 47 23.00 14.41 -65.07
C GLY A 47 22.87 15.15 -63.75
N ASP A 48 22.13 14.57 -62.81
CA ASP A 48 22.40 14.79 -61.40
C ASP A 48 23.72 14.08 -61.14
N ASP A 49 24.80 14.82 -61.41
CA ASP A 49 26.13 14.43 -61.01
C ASP A 49 26.03 14.07 -59.53
N GLY A 50 26.15 12.77 -59.22
CA GLY A 50 26.32 12.23 -57.88
C GLY A 50 27.63 12.72 -57.27
N GLY A 51 27.75 14.05 -57.16
CA GLY A 51 28.87 14.79 -56.67
C GLY A 51 29.05 14.40 -55.22
N VAL A 52 30.25 13.95 -54.90
CA VAL A 52 30.63 13.67 -53.53
C VAL A 52 30.35 14.94 -52.73
N PRO A 53 29.57 14.87 -51.63
CA PRO A 53 29.28 16.03 -50.81
C PRO A 53 30.55 16.78 -50.46
N SER A 54 30.48 18.10 -50.50
CA SER A 54 31.59 18.93 -50.07
C SER A 54 31.88 18.68 -48.59
N TYR A 55 33.12 18.92 -48.18
CA TYR A 55 33.51 18.77 -46.78
C TYR A 55 32.65 19.64 -45.84
N GLU A 56 32.28 20.85 -46.27
CA GLU A 56 31.41 21.75 -45.50
C GLU A 56 29.99 21.19 -45.32
N GLU A 57 29.43 20.53 -46.34
CA GLU A 57 28.13 19.85 -46.25
C GLU A 57 28.18 18.65 -45.28
N LEU A 58 29.26 17.87 -45.32
CA LEU A 58 29.46 16.76 -44.36
C LEU A 58 29.64 17.26 -42.92
N GLU A 59 30.27 18.42 -42.71
CA GLU A 59 30.38 19.03 -41.38
C GLU A 59 29.03 19.52 -40.87
N ALA A 60 28.24 20.18 -41.72
CA ALA A 60 26.89 20.63 -41.38
C ALA A 60 25.96 19.46 -41.06
N GLU A 61 26.02 18.37 -41.84
CA GLU A 61 25.25 17.16 -41.59
C GLU A 61 25.67 16.47 -40.28
N ARG A 62 26.98 16.34 -40.03
CA ARG A 62 27.50 15.81 -38.76
C ARG A 62 26.99 16.59 -37.56
N ASP A 63 27.00 17.92 -37.66
CA ASP A 63 26.59 18.78 -36.55
C ASP A 63 25.06 18.78 -36.37
N HIS A 64 24.29 18.69 -37.46
CA HIS A 64 22.85 18.43 -37.41
C HIS A 64 22.52 17.13 -36.65
N TRP A 65 23.17 16.01 -36.98
CA TRP A 65 22.91 14.73 -36.30
C TRP A 65 23.34 14.73 -34.84
N LYS A 66 24.38 15.47 -34.46
CA LYS A 66 24.75 15.66 -33.04
C LYS A 66 23.67 16.42 -32.28
N ASP A 67 23.10 17.46 -32.87
CA ASP A 67 22.04 18.25 -32.24
C ASP A 67 20.75 17.44 -32.09
N VAL A 68 20.37 16.66 -33.10
CA VAL A 68 19.24 15.73 -33.03
C VAL A 68 19.45 14.70 -31.92
N ALA A 69 20.62 14.05 -31.87
CA ALA A 69 20.96 13.07 -30.83
C ALA A 69 20.98 13.70 -29.42
N GLY A 70 21.47 14.94 -29.30
CA GLY A 70 21.45 15.71 -28.06
C GLY A 70 20.03 16.03 -27.59
N SER A 71 19.16 16.41 -28.52
CA SER A 71 17.74 16.70 -28.28
C SER A 71 16.98 15.46 -27.79
N ASP A 72 17.16 14.31 -28.45
CA ASP A 72 16.47 13.07 -28.05
C ASP A 72 16.99 12.54 -26.71
N LYS A 73 18.29 12.65 -26.45
CA LYS A 73 18.85 12.37 -25.12
C LYS A 73 18.24 13.26 -24.04
N ALA A 74 18.02 14.55 -24.33
CA ALA A 74 17.39 15.48 -23.40
C ALA A 74 15.91 15.14 -23.15
N LYS A 75 15.16 14.76 -24.20
CA LYS A 75 13.77 14.28 -24.07
C LYS A 75 13.68 13.03 -23.20
N LEU A 76 14.52 12.02 -23.48
CA LEU A 76 14.55 10.79 -22.68
C LEU A 76 14.93 11.05 -21.21
N ALA A 77 15.86 11.97 -20.96
CA ALA A 77 16.22 12.37 -19.60
C ALA A 77 15.06 13.07 -18.87
N ALA A 78 14.31 13.93 -19.58
CA ALA A 78 13.14 14.61 -19.03
C ALA A 78 12.00 13.62 -18.74
N GLU A 79 11.73 12.67 -19.65
CA GLU A 79 10.74 11.61 -19.45
C GLU A 79 11.12 10.71 -18.26
N ALA A 80 12.38 10.29 -18.17
CA ALA A 80 12.88 9.51 -17.05
C ALA A 80 12.75 10.27 -15.71
N ALA A 81 12.99 11.58 -15.70
CA ALA A 81 12.76 12.42 -14.52
C ALA A 81 11.26 12.50 -14.16
N GLY A 82 10.39 12.57 -15.17
CA GLY A 82 8.94 12.50 -15.02
C GLY A 82 8.49 11.18 -14.39
N TYR A 83 8.97 10.04 -14.88
CA TYR A 83 8.65 8.73 -14.32
C TYR A 83 9.13 8.56 -12.88
N ARG A 84 10.34 9.02 -12.54
CA ARG A 84 10.84 8.97 -11.15
C ARG A 84 9.98 9.82 -10.21
N THR A 85 9.53 10.97 -10.66
CA THR A 85 8.62 11.83 -9.88
C THR A 85 7.27 11.14 -9.65
N LYS A 86 6.69 10.55 -10.71
CA LYS A 86 5.45 9.77 -10.60
C LYS A 86 5.60 8.59 -9.65
N LEU A 87 6.71 7.84 -9.74
CA LEU A 87 6.98 6.72 -8.85
C LEU A 87 7.03 7.15 -7.39
N ARG A 88 7.77 8.23 -7.08
CA ARG A 88 7.82 8.77 -5.71
C ARG A 88 6.44 9.17 -5.21
N ALA A 89 5.64 9.86 -6.03
CA ALA A 89 4.29 10.25 -5.65
C ALA A 89 3.41 9.01 -5.35
N THR A 90 3.49 7.97 -6.18
CA THR A 90 2.74 6.72 -5.94
C THR A 90 3.21 5.96 -4.71
N GLU A 91 4.50 6.00 -4.39
CA GLU A 91 5.04 5.41 -3.16
C GLU A 91 4.55 6.17 -1.92
N GLU A 92 4.53 7.50 -1.97
CA GLU A 92 3.99 8.34 -0.90
C GLU A 92 2.47 8.10 -0.70
N GLU A 93 1.70 7.96 -1.78
CA GLU A 93 0.28 7.62 -1.72
C GLU A 93 0.04 6.23 -1.10
N ARG A 94 0.84 5.23 -1.50
CA ARG A 94 0.78 3.88 -0.92
C ARG A 94 1.07 3.93 0.57
N ASP A 95 2.13 4.61 0.98
CA ASP A 95 2.53 4.68 2.39
C ASP A 95 1.48 5.42 3.23
N ALA A 96 0.87 6.48 2.69
CA ALA A 96 -0.26 7.16 3.30
C ALA A 96 -1.49 6.24 3.44
N ALA A 97 -1.80 5.45 2.42
CA ALA A 97 -2.89 4.49 2.46
C ALA A 97 -2.66 3.38 3.49
N LEU A 98 -1.43 2.83 3.56
CA LEU A 98 -1.04 1.86 4.58
C LEU A 98 -1.16 2.45 5.99
N GLY A 99 -0.75 3.70 6.19
CA GLY A 99 -0.93 4.42 7.45
C GLY A 99 -2.41 4.57 7.83
N GLN A 100 -3.29 4.89 6.87
CA GLN A 100 -4.74 4.98 7.10
C GLN A 100 -5.36 3.63 7.45
N VAL A 101 -4.93 2.54 6.79
CA VAL A 101 -5.41 1.18 7.08
C VAL A 101 -5.00 0.75 8.49
N ALA A 102 -3.73 0.94 8.86
CA ALA A 102 -3.25 0.62 10.20
C ALA A 102 -4.01 1.40 11.28
N GLY A 103 -4.23 2.71 11.09
CA GLY A 103 -4.99 3.53 12.02
C GLY A 103 -6.46 3.12 12.15
N ARG A 104 -7.09 2.64 11.07
CA ARG A 104 -8.46 2.12 11.10
C ARG A 104 -8.55 0.79 11.85
N ASP A 105 -7.61 -0.12 11.60
CA ASP A 105 -7.56 -1.42 12.26
C ASP A 105 -7.38 -1.28 13.79
N ASP A 106 -6.45 -0.41 14.21
CA ASP A 106 -6.28 -0.07 15.64
C ASP A 106 -7.57 0.50 16.26
N ALA A 107 -8.27 1.37 15.53
CA ALA A 107 -9.53 1.96 15.98
C ALA A 107 -10.66 0.92 16.09
N LEU A 108 -10.79 0.02 15.11
CA LEU A 108 -11.78 -1.05 15.10
C LEU A 108 -11.55 -2.03 16.24
N PHE A 109 -10.30 -2.44 16.47
CA PHE A 109 -9.97 -3.32 17.58
C PHE A 109 -10.23 -2.66 18.93
N THR A 110 -9.85 -1.38 19.09
CA THR A 110 -10.17 -0.61 20.29
C THR A 110 -11.68 -0.51 20.51
N ALA A 111 -12.47 -0.37 19.45
CA ALA A 111 -13.94 -0.37 19.55
C ALA A 111 -14.46 -1.73 20.01
N ALA A 112 -13.98 -2.83 19.43
CA ALA A 112 -14.36 -4.18 19.82
C ALA A 112 -14.01 -4.50 21.29
N VAL A 113 -12.82 -4.09 21.77
CA VAL A 113 -12.43 -4.19 23.18
C VAL A 113 -13.39 -3.43 24.10
N ARG A 114 -13.87 -2.26 23.68
CA ARG A 114 -14.87 -1.48 24.43
C ARG A 114 -16.23 -2.16 24.45
N ILE A 115 -16.68 -2.72 23.32
CA ILE A 115 -17.93 -3.49 23.22
C ILE A 115 -17.90 -4.70 24.15
N ALA A 116 -16.78 -5.43 24.18
CA ALA A 116 -16.54 -6.55 25.10
C ALA A 116 -16.56 -6.13 26.59
N GLY A 117 -16.40 -4.83 26.87
CA GLY A 117 -16.37 -4.28 28.22
C GLY A 117 -15.04 -4.53 28.93
N CYS A 118 -13.95 -4.66 28.18
CA CYS A 118 -12.60 -4.82 28.69
C CYS A 118 -11.99 -3.46 29.10
N ASN A 119 -10.94 -3.50 29.92
CA ASN A 119 -10.20 -2.28 30.30
C ASN A 119 -9.25 -1.86 29.17
N PRO A 120 -9.06 -0.54 28.90
CA PRO A 120 -8.15 -0.07 27.86
C PRO A 120 -6.71 -0.57 28.03
N GLY A 121 -6.25 -0.75 29.27
CA GLY A 121 -4.91 -1.28 29.57
C GLY A 121 -4.71 -2.74 29.17
N GLN A 122 -5.77 -3.49 28.87
CA GLN A 122 -5.71 -4.88 28.42
C GLN A 122 -5.61 -4.99 26.89
N THR A 123 -5.83 -3.90 26.15
CA THR A 123 -5.91 -3.89 24.68
C THR A 123 -4.66 -4.51 24.04
N ALA A 124 -3.47 -4.11 24.46
CA ALA A 124 -2.21 -4.60 23.88
C ALA A 124 -2.01 -6.11 24.08
N TYR A 125 -2.43 -6.64 25.23
CA TYR A 125 -2.36 -8.08 25.50
C TYR A 125 -3.45 -8.86 24.75
N LEU A 126 -4.68 -8.36 24.70
CA LEU A 126 -5.75 -8.99 23.92
C LEU A 126 -5.41 -9.05 22.44
N ARG A 127 -4.66 -8.06 21.93
CA ARG A 127 -4.17 -8.02 20.55
C ARG A 127 -3.17 -9.13 20.21
N THR A 128 -2.48 -9.70 21.21
CA THR A 128 -1.61 -10.87 20.97
C THR A 128 -2.37 -12.19 20.94
N LEU A 129 -3.65 -12.19 21.31
CA LEU A 129 -4.48 -13.39 21.42
C LEU A 129 -5.55 -13.47 20.31
N VAL A 130 -5.96 -12.33 19.77
CA VAL A 130 -7.03 -12.24 18.77
C VAL A 130 -6.55 -11.43 17.59
N ASP A 131 -6.55 -12.06 16.41
CA ASP A 131 -6.27 -11.39 15.14
C ASP A 131 -7.59 -10.88 14.53
N PRO A 132 -7.74 -9.56 14.28
CA PRO A 132 -8.92 -9.03 13.59
C PRO A 132 -9.16 -9.65 12.21
N ALA A 133 -8.11 -10.14 11.54
CA ALA A 133 -8.22 -10.74 10.22
C ALA A 133 -9.14 -11.97 10.20
N ASP A 134 -9.21 -12.72 11.30
CA ASP A 134 -10.07 -13.90 11.45
C ASP A 134 -11.57 -13.55 11.56
N HIS A 135 -11.89 -12.26 11.72
CA HIS A 135 -13.24 -11.75 11.93
C HIS A 135 -13.71 -10.85 10.78
N VAL A 136 -13.15 -11.02 9.58
CA VAL A 136 -13.57 -10.29 8.38
C VAL A 136 -14.69 -11.03 7.65
N VAL A 137 -15.81 -10.35 7.41
CA VAL A 137 -16.96 -10.83 6.63
C VAL A 137 -17.23 -9.84 5.50
N ASP A 138 -17.34 -10.33 4.27
CA ASP A 138 -17.56 -9.50 3.06
C ASP A 138 -16.56 -8.33 2.91
N GLY A 139 -15.32 -8.54 3.36
CA GLY A 139 -14.24 -7.53 3.27
C GLY A 139 -14.29 -6.44 4.35
N ALA A 140 -15.17 -6.56 5.35
CA ALA A 140 -15.21 -5.68 6.52
C ALA A 140 -15.07 -6.47 7.83
N VAL A 141 -14.47 -5.86 8.85
CA VAL A 141 -14.38 -6.49 10.18
C VAL A 141 -15.77 -6.54 10.81
N ASP A 142 -16.23 -7.75 11.14
CA ASP A 142 -17.42 -7.97 11.97
C ASP A 142 -17.07 -7.69 13.43
N LEU A 143 -17.48 -6.51 13.89
CA LEU A 143 -17.20 -6.03 15.25
C LEU A 143 -17.87 -6.87 16.35
N ASP A 144 -19.01 -7.51 16.07
CA ASP A 144 -19.70 -8.32 17.08
C ASP A 144 -18.99 -9.66 17.24
N SER A 145 -18.59 -10.29 16.13
CA SER A 145 -17.75 -11.49 16.12
C SER A 145 -16.41 -11.25 16.81
N LEU A 146 -15.72 -10.16 16.46
CA LEU A 146 -14.44 -9.78 17.05
C LEU A 146 -14.59 -9.48 18.56
N ALA A 147 -15.62 -8.74 18.97
CA ALA A 147 -15.87 -8.46 20.39
C ALA A 147 -16.17 -9.73 21.19
N GLY A 148 -16.88 -10.70 20.59
CA GLY A 148 -17.12 -12.01 21.17
C GLY A 148 -15.83 -12.80 21.40
N ALA A 149 -14.93 -12.83 20.41
CA ALA A 149 -13.62 -13.47 20.54
C ALA A 149 -12.74 -12.79 21.59
N ILE A 150 -12.74 -11.45 21.64
CA ILE A 150 -12.02 -10.68 22.67
C ILE A 150 -12.54 -11.02 24.07
N ASP A 151 -13.86 -11.09 24.26
CA ASP A 151 -14.43 -11.44 25.57
C ASP A 151 -14.10 -12.87 25.99
N HIS A 152 -14.06 -13.80 25.03
CA HIS A 152 -13.62 -15.17 25.25
C HIS A 152 -12.14 -15.24 25.65
N ALA A 153 -11.24 -14.63 24.88
CA ALA A 153 -9.81 -14.58 25.17
C ALA A 153 -9.52 -13.90 26.52
N ARG A 154 -10.26 -12.83 26.85
CA ARG A 154 -10.24 -12.20 28.18
C ARG A 154 -10.61 -13.18 29.28
N ALA A 155 -11.68 -13.96 29.09
CA ALA A 155 -12.14 -14.93 30.07
C ALA A 155 -11.10 -16.03 30.31
N GLU A 156 -10.52 -16.57 29.24
CA GLU A 156 -9.46 -17.59 29.32
C GLU A 156 -8.20 -17.07 30.01
N ALA A 157 -7.82 -15.83 29.74
CA ALA A 157 -6.68 -15.17 30.38
C ALA A 157 -6.95 -14.69 31.81
N GLY A 158 -8.17 -14.90 32.35
CA GLY A 158 -8.54 -14.48 33.70
C GLY A 158 -8.59 -12.95 33.89
N LEU A 159 -8.79 -12.19 32.82
CA LEU A 159 -8.76 -10.73 32.86
C LEU A 159 -10.09 -10.15 33.38
N THR A 160 -9.97 -9.13 34.24
CA THR A 160 -11.10 -8.43 34.83
C THR A 160 -11.83 -7.58 33.80
N ARG A 161 -13.17 -7.55 33.86
CA ARG A 161 -13.96 -6.60 33.08
C ARG A 161 -13.90 -5.21 33.69
N ARG A 162 -14.24 -4.21 32.88
CA ARG A 162 -14.51 -2.87 33.36
C ARG A 162 -15.72 -2.89 34.32
N PRO A 163 -15.63 -2.25 35.49
CA PRO A 163 -16.79 -2.09 36.37
C PRO A 163 -17.92 -1.35 35.64
N ARG A 164 -19.13 -1.90 35.69
CA ARG A 164 -20.32 -1.20 35.19
C ARG A 164 -20.81 -0.23 36.28
N PRO A 165 -21.20 1.01 35.94
CA PRO A 165 -21.83 1.91 36.91
C PRO A 165 -23.03 1.23 37.56
N ASN A 166 -23.11 1.27 38.89
CA ASN A 166 -24.23 0.69 39.61
C ASN A 166 -25.53 1.50 39.33
N PRO A 167 -26.55 0.92 38.67
CA PRO A 167 -27.78 1.64 38.34
C PRO A 167 -28.64 1.99 39.57
N ALA A 168 -28.30 1.47 40.74
CA ALA A 168 -28.98 1.78 42.01
C ALA A 168 -28.33 2.95 42.77
N ALA A 169 -27.10 3.36 42.43
CA ALA A 169 -26.37 4.41 43.15
C ALA A 169 -27.02 5.81 43.03
N GLY A 170 -27.91 6.04 42.06
CA GLY A 170 -28.64 7.29 41.88
C GLY A 170 -30.13 7.25 42.23
N ARG A 171 -30.64 6.15 42.83
CA ARG A 171 -32.08 5.98 43.17
C ARG A 171 -32.38 6.07 44.66
N ARG A 172 -31.60 6.85 45.43
CA ARG A 172 -32.01 7.27 46.77
C ARG A 172 -32.53 8.69 46.67
N THR A 173 -33.80 8.83 47.05
CA THR A 173 -34.68 9.97 46.77
C THR A 173 -34.39 11.20 47.61
N ASP A 174 -33.50 11.15 48.60
CA ASP A 174 -33.24 12.26 49.50
C ASP A 174 -31.74 12.28 49.84
N ASP A 175 -31.17 13.48 49.99
CA ASP A 175 -29.76 13.79 50.38
C ASP A 175 -28.83 14.35 49.28
N TYR A 176 -29.34 15.05 48.26
CA TYR A 176 -28.53 15.91 47.37
C TYR A 176 -27.96 17.19 48.05
N ARG A 177 -27.94 17.26 49.37
CA ARG A 177 -27.26 18.33 50.10
C ARG A 177 -26.14 17.74 50.93
N GLN A 178 -24.92 17.99 50.44
CA GLN A 178 -23.61 17.81 51.10
C GLN A 178 -22.94 16.45 50.90
N ARG A 179 -22.09 16.35 49.87
CA ARG A 179 -20.64 16.07 50.02
C ARG A 179 -19.96 15.97 48.66
N THR A 180 -19.44 17.09 48.17
CA THR A 180 -18.38 17.05 47.16
C THR A 180 -17.12 16.52 47.84
N GLY A 181 -16.91 15.21 47.81
CA GLY A 181 -15.77 14.55 48.44
C GLY A 181 -15.49 13.20 47.76
N ARG A 182 -14.20 12.86 47.71
CA ARG A 182 -13.61 11.63 47.15
C ARG A 182 -14.35 10.33 47.53
N ASP A 183 -15.06 10.35 48.65
CA ASP A 183 -15.83 9.25 49.23
C ASP A 183 -16.99 8.77 48.35
N ASP A 184 -17.60 9.65 47.53
CA ASP A 184 -18.69 9.25 46.61
C ASP A 184 -18.15 8.37 45.46
N TRP A 185 -16.88 8.56 45.10
CA TRP A 185 -16.21 7.73 44.09
C TRP A 185 -15.94 6.32 44.65
N ASP A 186 -15.44 6.20 45.87
CA ASP A 186 -15.20 4.90 46.50
C ASP A 186 -16.51 4.16 46.81
N ALA A 187 -17.58 4.88 47.16
CA ALA A 187 -18.92 4.32 47.35
C ALA A 187 -19.57 3.84 46.03
N ALA A 188 -19.32 4.53 44.90
CA ALA A 188 -19.85 4.13 43.60
C ALA A 188 -19.21 2.84 43.05
N PHE A 189 -17.99 2.52 43.48
CA PHE A 189 -17.25 1.32 43.07
C PHE A 189 -17.06 0.28 44.19
N GLY A 190 -17.64 0.50 45.37
CA GLY A 190 -17.60 -0.46 46.49
C GLY A 190 -16.20 -0.69 47.06
N LEU A 191 -15.33 0.33 47.03
CA LEU A 191 -13.92 0.25 47.42
C LEU A 191 -13.66 0.65 48.89
N GLY A 192 -14.70 0.89 49.68
CA GLY A 192 -14.58 1.20 51.11
C GLY A 192 -14.96 0.01 51.99
N GLU A 193 -13.95 -0.68 52.54
CA GLU A 193 -14.03 -1.41 53.82
C GLU A 193 -13.39 -0.58 54.94
#